data_AF-A0A3M1M1W9-F1
#
_entry.id   AF-A0A3M1M1W9-F1
#
_cell.length_a   1.000
_cell.length_b   1.000
_cell.length_c   1.000
_cell.angle_alpha   90.00
_cell.angle_beta   90.00
_cell.angle_gamma   90.00
#
_symmetry.space_group_name_H-M   'P 1'
#
loop_
_entity.id
_entity.type
_entity.pdbx_description
1 polymer ?
#
loop_
_entity_poly.entity_id
_entity_poly.type
_entity_poly.pdbx_seq_one_letter_code
_entity_poly.pdbx_strand_id
1 'polypeptide(L)'
;MALVLPESVQRVLGEEAGRDLVDWLQGLLSERAISREEWRQLLSRLDILEHDVAEVKTELQELRREMNERFDRMNERFDRMNERFDRMNERFDTMYERLLVHTRWTIGVLSLFGTILAILVAIGQLSP
;
A
#
# COMPACT_ATOMS: atom_id res chain seq x y z
N MET A 1 42.84 38.11 -0.96
CA MET A 1 43.06 38.44 -2.37
C MET A 1 42.44 39.79 -2.57
N ALA A 2 43.23 40.86 -2.63
CA ALA A 2 42.70 42.22 -2.75
C ALA A 2 41.97 42.32 -4.09
N LEU A 3 40.71 42.76 -4.07
CA LEU A 3 39.93 42.92 -5.29
C LEU A 3 40.48 44.15 -6.03
N VAL A 4 41.17 43.95 -7.15
CA VAL A 4 41.68 45.07 -7.95
C VAL A 4 40.64 45.39 -9.03
N LEU A 5 40.13 46.62 -9.03
CA LEU A 5 39.23 47.07 -10.09
C LEU A 5 39.98 47.15 -11.43
N PRO A 6 39.35 46.70 -12.53
CA PRO A 6 39.88 46.93 -13.87
C PRO A 6 40.06 48.43 -14.16
N GLU A 7 41.11 48.80 -14.89
CA GLU A 7 41.42 50.21 -15.20
C GLU A 7 40.26 50.97 -15.84
N SER A 8 39.45 50.29 -16.65
CA SER A 8 38.26 50.86 -17.27
C SER A 8 37.23 51.37 -16.26
N VAL A 9 37.14 50.72 -15.11
CA VAL A 9 36.20 51.08 -14.03
C VAL A 9 36.77 52.20 -13.17
N GLN A 10 38.07 52.17 -12.87
CA GLN A 10 38.76 53.25 -12.16
C GLN A 10 38.73 54.56 -12.94
N ARG A 11 38.84 54.51 -14.27
CA ARG A 11 38.80 55.70 -15.13
C ARG A 11 37.43 56.39 -15.15
N VAL A 12 36.34 55.63 -14.97
CA VAL A 12 34.97 56.16 -15.02
C VAL A 12 34.51 56.67 -13.65
N LEU A 13 34.88 55.99 -12.57
CA LEU A 13 34.46 56.34 -11.20
C LEU A 13 35.46 57.30 -10.51
N GLY A 14 36.69 57.40 -11.02
CA GLY A 14 37.78 58.09 -10.33
C GLY A 14 38.43 57.22 -9.25
N GLU A 15 39.67 57.53 -8.86
CA GLU A 15 40.45 56.73 -7.91
C GLU A 15 39.84 56.67 -6.51
N GLU A 16 39.11 57.70 -6.10
CA GLU A 16 38.49 57.79 -4.78
C GLU A 16 37.24 56.89 -4.70
N ALA A 17 36.28 57.08 -5.61
CA ALA A 17 35.08 56.23 -5.64
C ALA A 17 35.37 54.78 -6.05
N GLY A 18 36.43 54.54 -6.83
CA GLY A 18 36.91 53.19 -7.13
C GLY A 18 37.41 52.46 -5.88
N ARG A 19 38.17 53.14 -5.00
CA ARG A 19 38.64 52.56 -3.74
C ARG A 19 37.47 52.27 -2.79
N ASP A 20 36.54 53.20 -2.65
CA ASP A 20 35.35 53.01 -1.81
C ASP A 20 34.48 51.83 -2.29
N LEU A 21 34.35 51.64 -3.61
CA LEU A 21 33.61 50.53 -4.19
C LEU A 21 34.32 49.18 -3.96
N VAL A 22 35.65 49.14 -4.01
CA VAL A 22 36.45 47.95 -3.67
C VAL A 22 36.26 47.59 -2.20
N ASP A 23 36.39 48.56 -1.31
CA ASP A 23 36.27 48.33 0.13
C ASP A 23 34.85 47.87 0.50
N TRP A 24 33.82 48.47 -0.10
CA TRP A 24 32.44 48.03 0.04
C TRP A 24 32.20 46.61 -0.50
N LEU A 25 32.65 46.31 -1.73
CA LEU A 25 32.53 44.96 -2.31
C LEU A 25 33.28 43.91 -1.51
N GLN A 26 34.47 44.26 -1.03
CA GLN A 26 35.28 43.37 -0.21
C GLN A 26 34.62 43.12 1.14
N GLY A 27 34.01 44.14 1.77
CA GLY A 27 33.19 43.97 2.96
C GLY A 27 32.00 43.03 2.74
N LEU A 28 31.25 43.23 1.65
CA LEU A 28 30.12 42.37 1.29
C LEU A 28 30.52 40.93 0.96
N LEU A 29 31.62 40.76 0.22
CA LEU A 29 32.14 39.43 -0.09
C LEU A 29 32.68 38.76 1.17
N SER A 30 33.31 39.49 2.08
CA SER A 30 33.76 38.93 3.36
C SER A 30 32.59 38.53 4.27
N GLU A 31 31.47 39.25 4.25
CA GLU A 31 30.27 38.90 5.03
C GLU A 31 29.48 37.72 4.45
N ARG A 32 29.48 37.53 3.12
CA ARG A 32 28.67 36.49 2.45
C ARG A 32 29.44 35.33 1.84
N ALA A 33 30.76 35.42 1.67
CA ALA A 33 31.53 34.33 1.09
C ALA A 33 31.71 33.23 2.14
N ILE A 34 30.98 32.13 1.93
CA ILE A 34 31.24 30.86 2.61
C ILE A 34 32.71 30.50 2.37
N SER A 35 33.43 30.23 3.45
CA SER A 35 34.87 29.97 3.37
C SER A 35 35.14 28.69 2.56
N ARG A 36 36.33 28.60 1.95
CA ARG A 36 36.77 27.38 1.25
C ARG A 36 36.69 26.13 2.14
N GLU A 37 36.86 26.28 3.45
CA GLU A 37 36.80 25.18 4.41
C GLU A 37 35.36 24.74 4.68
N GLU A 38 34.44 25.68 4.86
CA GLU A 38 33.01 25.39 4.97
C GLU A 38 32.48 24.70 3.71
N TRP A 39 32.95 25.09 2.52
CA TRP A 39 32.64 24.38 1.27
C TRP A 39 33.14 22.94 1.25
N ARG A 40 34.35 22.67 1.73
CA ARG A 40 34.85 21.28 1.84
C ARG A 40 34.02 20.48 2.83
N GLN A 41 33.62 21.09 3.95
CA GLN A 41 32.79 20.44 4.94
C GLN A 41 31.39 20.12 4.40
N LEU A 42 30.79 21.04 3.63
CA LEU A 42 29.52 20.79 2.95
C LEU A 42 29.62 19.65 1.94
N LEU A 43 30.70 19.58 1.15
CA LEU A 43 30.92 18.48 0.21
C LEU A 43 31.10 17.14 0.93
N SER A 44 31.84 17.10 2.03
CA SER A 44 31.99 15.89 2.83
C SER A 44 30.67 15.42 3.43
N ARG A 45 29.81 16.34 3.92
CA ARG A 45 28.47 15.99 4.40
C ARG A 45 27.55 15.51 3.28
N LEU A 46 27.68 16.11 2.09
CA LEU A 46 26.91 15.70 0.92
C LEU A 46 27.28 14.28 0.46
N ASP A 47 28.57 13.95 0.48
CA ASP A 47 29.08 12.61 0.11
C ASP A 47 28.55 11.52 1.06
N ILE A 48 28.54 11.80 2.37
CA ILE A 48 27.93 10.91 3.37
C ILE A 48 26.43 10.78 3.12
N LEU A 49 25.73 11.89 2.88
CA LEU A 49 24.29 11.87 2.65
C LEU A 49 23.92 11.13 1.35
N GLU A 50 24.74 11.23 0.30
CA GLU A 50 24.57 10.47 -0.94
C GLU A 50 24.71 8.96 -0.68
N HIS A 51 25.66 8.56 0.16
CA HIS A 51 25.83 7.18 0.59
C HIS A 51 24.62 6.67 1.39
N ASP A 52 24.20 7.41 2.42
CA ASP A 52 23.05 7.05 3.27
C ASP A 52 21.76 6.93 2.42
N VAL A 53 21.57 7.83 1.45
CA VAL A 53 20.42 7.77 0.53
C VAL A 53 20.48 6.54 -0.37
N ALA A 54 21.67 6.14 -0.83
CA ALA A 54 21.84 4.92 -1.62
C ALA A 54 21.55 3.65 -0.80
N GLU A 55 21.96 3.63 0.46
CA GLU A 55 21.67 2.54 1.40
C GLU A 55 20.17 2.43 1.66
N VAL A 56 19.51 3.52 2.06
CA VAL A 56 18.05 3.56 2.29
C VAL A 56 17.26 3.14 1.06
N LYS A 57 17.70 3.54 -0.14
CA LYS A 57 17.06 3.11 -1.40
C LYS A 57 17.15 1.59 -1.58
N THR A 58 18.25 0.99 -1.18
CA THR A 58 18.48 -0.46 -1.26
C THR A 58 17.60 -1.19 -0.24
N GLU A 59 17.56 -0.74 1.01
CA GLU A 59 16.69 -1.29 2.05
C GLU A 59 15.21 -1.20 1.65
N LEU A 60 14.79 -0.08 1.07
CA LEU A 60 13.42 0.09 0.56
C LEU A 60 13.08 -0.90 -0.56
N GLN A 61 14.05 -1.17 -1.46
CA GLN A 61 13.85 -2.17 -2.51
C GLN A 61 13.69 -3.57 -1.92
N GLU A 62 14.48 -3.92 -0.91
CA GLU A 62 14.40 -5.21 -0.23
C GLU A 62 13.08 -5.35 0.54
N LEU A 63 12.69 -4.34 1.31
CA LEU A 63 11.41 -4.30 2.01
C LEU A 63 10.24 -4.47 1.05
N ARG A 64 10.28 -3.77 -0.09
CA ARG A 64 9.24 -3.90 -1.13
C ARG A 64 9.19 -5.32 -1.69
N ARG A 65 10.34 -5.97 -1.87
CA ARG A 65 10.43 -7.35 -2.35
C ARG A 65 9.83 -8.33 -1.32
N GLU A 66 10.21 -8.22 -0.05
CA GLU A 66 9.66 -9.05 1.02
C GLU A 66 8.15 -8.85 1.15
N MET A 67 7.69 -7.61 1.06
CA MET A 67 6.27 -7.27 1.12
C MET A 67 5.49 -7.94 -0.01
N ASN A 68 5.99 -7.86 -1.26
CA ASN A 68 5.38 -8.54 -2.40
C ASN A 68 5.31 -10.06 -2.19
N GLU A 69 6.40 -10.69 -1.76
CA GLU A 69 6.41 -12.14 -1.49
C GLU A 69 5.41 -12.54 -0.39
N ARG A 70 5.25 -11.71 0.66
CA ARG A 70 4.23 -11.92 1.69
C ARG A 70 2.81 -11.79 1.13
N PHE A 71 2.57 -10.80 0.28
CA PHE A 71 1.28 -10.62 -0.39
C PHE A 71 0.95 -11.80 -1.31
N ASP A 72 1.92 -12.30 -2.09
CA ASP A 72 1.73 -13.45 -2.95
C ASP A 72 1.36 -14.71 -2.15
N ARG A 73 2.10 -14.99 -1.06
CA ARG A 73 1.75 -16.09 -0.14
C ARG A 73 0.37 -15.93 0.49
N MET A 74 -0.05 -14.70 0.75
CA MET A 74 -1.38 -14.41 1.28
C MET A 74 -2.47 -14.68 0.24
N ASN A 75 -2.27 -14.26 -1.01
CA ASN A 75 -3.17 -14.55 -2.13
C ASN A 75 -3.35 -16.05 -2.32
N GLU A 76 -2.27 -16.84 -2.34
CA GLU A 76 -2.38 -18.30 -2.44
C GLU A 76 -3.19 -18.92 -1.29
N ARG A 77 -3.08 -18.37 -0.08
CA ARG A 77 -3.89 -18.84 1.07
C ARG A 77 -5.36 -18.50 0.88
N PHE A 78 -5.66 -17.32 0.34
CA PHE A 78 -7.03 -16.92 0.01
C PHE A 78 -7.62 -17.80 -1.10
N ASP A 79 -6.86 -18.13 -2.14
CA ASP A 79 -7.31 -19.03 -3.21
C ASP A 79 -7.65 -20.42 -2.66
N ARG A 80 -6.76 -21.00 -1.83
CA ARG A 80 -7.03 -22.28 -1.16
C ARG A 80 -8.25 -22.21 -0.23
N MET A 81 -8.51 -21.06 0.36
CA MET A 81 -9.68 -20.84 1.21
C MET A 81 -10.97 -20.78 0.37
N ASN A 82 -10.95 -20.08 -0.76
CA ASN A 82 -12.06 -20.04 -1.71
C ASN A 82 -12.41 -21.43 -2.21
N GLU A 83 -11.43 -22.23 -2.65
CA GLU A 83 -11.69 -23.61 -3.05
C GLU A 83 -12.32 -24.47 -1.95
N ARG A 84 -11.95 -24.24 -0.68
CA ARG A 84 -12.57 -24.91 0.46
C ARG A 84 -14.02 -24.49 0.65
N PHE A 85 -14.31 -23.21 0.46
CA PHE A 85 -15.68 -22.69 0.51
C PHE A 85 -16.53 -23.24 -0.64
N ASP A 86 -16.00 -23.33 -1.85
CA ASP A 86 -16.70 -23.91 -3.00
C ASP A 86 -17.07 -25.37 -2.74
N ARG A 87 -16.11 -26.19 -2.29
CA ARG A 87 -16.37 -27.59 -1.89
C ARG A 87 -17.37 -27.71 -0.74
N MET A 88 -17.43 -26.73 0.14
CA MET A 88 -18.40 -26.70 1.23
C MET A 88 -19.81 -26.38 0.69
N ASN A 89 -19.93 -25.43 -0.24
CA ASN A 89 -21.19 -25.11 -0.91
C ASN A 89 -21.73 -26.33 -1.67
N GLU A 90 -20.90 -27.02 -2.46
CA GLU A 90 -21.33 -28.24 -3.16
C GLU A 90 -21.88 -29.32 -2.22
N ARG A 91 -21.26 -29.47 -1.05
CA ARG A 91 -21.74 -30.40 -0.01
C ARG A 91 -23.09 -29.95 0.56
N PHE A 92 -23.25 -28.65 0.81
CA PHE A 92 -24.53 -28.11 1.28
C PHE A 92 -25.64 -28.29 0.25
N ASP A 93 -25.37 -28.03 -1.03
CA ASP A 93 -26.32 -28.25 -2.12
C ASP A 93 -26.75 -29.72 -2.19
N THR A 94 -25.78 -30.64 -2.12
CA THR A 94 -26.06 -32.08 -2.08
C THR A 94 -26.91 -32.47 -0.86
N MET A 95 -26.65 -31.89 0.32
CA MET A 95 -27.47 -32.13 1.52
C MET A 95 -28.88 -31.58 1.35
N TYR A 96 -29.02 -30.39 0.76
CA TYR A 96 -30.30 -29.74 0.53
C TYR A 96 -31.17 -30.56 -0.43
N GLU A 97 -30.60 -31.06 -1.53
CA GLU A 97 -31.31 -31.95 -2.47
C GLU A 97 -31.83 -33.22 -1.78
N ARG A 98 -31.00 -33.86 -0.95
CA ARG A 98 -31.40 -35.05 -0.19
C ARG A 98 -32.54 -34.74 0.79
N LEU A 99 -32.47 -33.60 1.47
CA LEU A 99 -33.53 -33.15 2.38
C LEU A 99 -34.84 -32.87 1.62
N LEU A 100 -34.78 -32.23 0.45
CA LEU A 100 -35.97 -31.99 -0.38
C LEU A 100 -36.61 -33.30 -0.84
N VAL A 101 -35.82 -34.27 -1.29
CA VAL A 101 -36.33 -35.59 -1.70
C VAL A 101 -37.01 -36.29 -0.52
N HIS A 102 -36.37 -36.28 0.66
CA HIS A 102 -36.94 -36.88 1.87
C HIS A 102 -38.25 -36.19 2.27
N THR A 103 -38.28 -34.86 2.33
CA THR A 103 -39.49 -34.07 2.66
C THR A 103 -40.63 -34.36 1.68
N ARG A 104 -40.35 -34.48 0.38
CA ARG A 104 -41.37 -34.82 -0.61
C ARG A 104 -41.98 -36.20 -0.36
N TRP A 105 -41.16 -37.20 -0.03
CA TRP A 105 -41.66 -38.54 0.27
C TRP A 105 -42.44 -38.58 1.59
N THR A 106 -41.98 -37.91 2.65
CA THR A 106 -42.68 -37.89 3.95
C THR A 106 -44.04 -37.22 3.86
N ILE A 107 -44.18 -36.13 3.10
CA ILE A 107 -45.48 -35.50 2.83
C ILE A 107 -46.43 -36.49 2.12
N GLY A 108 -45.92 -37.24 1.14
CA GLY A 108 -46.71 -38.27 0.45
C GLY A 108 -47.20 -39.38 1.38
N VAL A 109 -46.31 -39.88 2.25
CA VAL A 109 -46.63 -40.91 3.25
C VAL A 109 -47.66 -40.40 4.27
N LEU A 110 -47.48 -39.20 4.82
CA LEU A 110 -48.43 -38.58 5.74
C LEU A 110 -49.80 -38.39 5.11
N SER A 111 -49.85 -37.97 3.83
CA SER A 111 -51.11 -37.83 3.08
C SER A 111 -51.83 -39.18 2.93
N LEU A 112 -51.10 -40.26 2.61
CA LEU A 112 -51.65 -41.61 2.51
C LEU A 112 -52.23 -42.07 3.85
N PHE A 113 -51.47 -41.96 4.95
CA PHE A 113 -51.98 -42.29 6.29
C PHE A 113 -53.24 -41.49 6.64
N GLY A 114 -53.26 -40.19 6.32
CA GLY A 114 -54.44 -39.34 6.49
C GLY A 114 -55.65 -39.87 5.72
N THR A 115 -55.49 -40.28 4.45
CA THR A 115 -56.58 -40.86 3.66
C THR A 115 -57.08 -42.20 4.23
N ILE A 116 -56.17 -43.06 4.70
CA ILE A 116 -56.54 -44.33 5.34
C ILE A 116 -57.36 -44.08 6.60
N LEU A 117 -56.90 -43.17 7.47
CA LEU A 117 -57.63 -42.80 8.68
C LEU A 117 -59.02 -42.21 8.36
N ALA A 118 -59.13 -41.38 7.32
CA ALA A 118 -60.41 -40.83 6.90
C ALA A 118 -61.40 -41.91 6.44
N ILE A 119 -60.94 -42.89 5.67
CA ILE A 119 -61.77 -44.03 5.23
C ILE A 119 -62.22 -44.88 6.42
N LEU A 120 -61.31 -45.18 7.36
CA LEU A 120 -61.63 -45.96 8.55
C LEU A 120 -62.71 -45.28 9.41
N VAL A 121 -62.60 -43.96 9.60
CA VAL A 121 -63.63 -43.17 10.32
C VAL A 121 -64.97 -43.22 9.58
N ALA A 122 -64.98 -43.09 8.25
CA ALA A 122 -66.20 -43.15 7.45
C ALA A 122 -66.90 -44.52 7.53
N ILE A 123 -66.14 -45.62 7.48
CA ILE A 123 -66.70 -46.98 7.65
C ILE A 123 -67.25 -47.16 9.06
N GLY A 124 -66.55 -46.68 10.09
CA GLY A 124 -67.01 -46.77 11.48
C GLY A 124 -68.33 -46.01 11.73
N GLN A 125 -68.60 -44.92 11.01
CA GLN A 125 -69.88 -44.21 11.06
C GLN A 125 -71.03 -44.94 10.35
N LEU A 126 -70.72 -45.83 9.40
CA LEU A 126 -71.69 -46.59 8.62
C LEU A 126 -72.06 -47.94 9.25
N SER A 127 -71.29 -48.42 10.22
CA SER A 127 -71.62 -49.59 11.05
C SER A 127 -72.53 -49.17 12.24
N PRO A 128 -73.82 -49.59 12.26
CA PRO A 128 -74.78 -49.25 13.32
C PRO A 128 -74.52 -49.96 14.65
#